data_AF-A0AA42GSG8-F1
#
_entry.id   AF-A0AA42GSG8-F1
#
_cell.length_a   1.000
_cell.length_b   1.000
_cell.length_c   1.000
_cell.angle_alpha   90.00
_cell.angle_beta   90.00
_cell.angle_gamma   90.00
#
_symmetry.space_group_name_H-M   'P 1'
#
loop_
_entity.id
_entity.type
_entity.pdbx_description
1 polymer ?
#
loop_
_entity_poly.entity_id
_entity_poly.type
_entity_poly.pdbx_seq_one_letter_code
_entity_poly.pdbx_strand_id
1 'polypeptide(L)'
;MRALLCALLATCVVGQATALGREVGYGETREQFASLRQVLDCGSWKIGENHGDLRLLRYSQYGQDLIFVDRIAPDEAGTTWRVEQGYGFAEVNNDHAELSFARLSCSSDGATRVTVEGLAENGHEQSDWQIRIDLNLDSGTYRYDASPAE
;
A
#
# COMPACT_ATOMS: atom_id res chain seq x y z
N MET A 1 -34.11 15.97 51.99
CA MET A 1 -33.79 14.66 51.40
C MET A 1 -34.05 14.76 49.90
N ARG A 2 -33.04 15.10 49.09
CA ARG A 2 -32.20 14.17 48.29
C ARG A 2 -33.00 13.22 47.40
N ALA A 3 -32.99 13.49 46.11
CA ALA A 3 -32.97 12.47 45.07
C ALA A 3 -32.22 13.04 43.85
N LEU A 4 -30.91 12.78 43.79
CA LEU A 4 -30.15 12.76 42.54
C LEU A 4 -30.60 11.51 41.76
N LEU A 5 -30.85 11.62 40.46
CA LEU A 5 -30.69 10.48 39.57
C LEU A 5 -29.88 10.88 38.34
N CYS A 6 -28.75 10.19 38.23
CA CYS A 6 -27.73 10.27 37.20
C CYS A 6 -28.28 9.88 35.83
N ALA A 7 -28.07 10.73 34.84
CA ALA A 7 -28.06 10.31 33.45
C ALA A 7 -26.69 9.69 33.15
N LEU A 8 -26.66 8.36 32.98
CA LEU A 8 -25.49 7.63 32.47
C LEU A 8 -25.28 7.97 31.00
N LEU A 9 -24.17 8.64 30.68
CA LEU A 9 -23.61 8.72 29.33
C LEU A 9 -22.97 7.37 28.99
N ALA A 10 -23.65 6.56 28.18
CA ALA A 10 -23.05 5.40 27.53
C ALA A 10 -22.29 5.86 26.28
N THR A 11 -21.03 6.26 26.46
CA THR A 11 -20.09 6.41 25.34
C THR A 11 -19.62 5.01 24.94
N CYS A 12 -20.24 4.45 23.90
CA CYS A 12 -19.69 3.31 23.17
C CYS A 12 -18.40 3.78 22.47
N VAL A 13 -17.26 3.63 23.15
CA VAL A 13 -15.96 3.70 22.50
C VAL A 13 -15.87 2.45 21.64
N VAL A 14 -16.18 2.59 20.36
CA VAL A 14 -15.88 1.58 19.35
C VAL A 14 -14.36 1.50 19.33
N GLY A 15 -13.80 0.51 20.03
CA GLY A 15 -12.38 0.24 20.02
C GLY A 15 -11.98 -0.04 18.59
N GLN A 16 -11.26 0.90 17.96
CA GLN A 16 -10.46 0.57 16.81
C GLN A 16 -9.47 -0.48 17.30
N ALA A 17 -9.65 -1.73 16.88
CA ALA A 17 -8.65 -2.76 17.10
C ALA A 17 -7.38 -2.24 16.40
N THR A 18 -6.47 -1.67 17.18
CA THR A 18 -5.15 -1.32 16.69
C THR A 18 -4.50 -2.66 16.36
N ALA A 19 -4.41 -2.99 15.08
CA ALA A 19 -3.52 -4.04 14.63
C ALA A 19 -2.15 -3.78 15.29
N LEU A 20 -1.54 -4.83 15.84
CA LEU A 20 -0.17 -4.72 16.34
C LEU A 20 0.72 -4.19 15.20
N GLY A 21 1.70 -3.36 15.54
CA GLY A 21 2.65 -2.80 14.58
C GLY A 21 2.33 -1.38 14.09
N ARG A 22 3.16 -0.90 13.17
CA ARG A 22 3.04 0.39 12.48
C ARG A 22 3.13 0.18 10.98
N GLU A 23 2.52 1.09 10.23
CA GLU A 23 2.80 1.20 8.80
C GLU A 23 4.24 1.70 8.56
N VAL A 24 4.96 0.99 7.69
CA VAL A 24 6.28 1.38 7.19
C VAL A 24 6.08 2.29 5.97
N GLY A 25 6.60 3.52 6.07
CA GLY A 25 6.39 4.55 5.06
C GLY A 25 7.31 4.41 3.84
N TYR A 26 6.81 4.83 2.67
CA TYR A 26 7.57 4.81 1.42
C TYR A 26 8.93 5.53 1.51
N GLY A 27 8.98 6.70 2.15
CA GLY A 27 10.22 7.47 2.29
C GLY A 27 11.30 6.72 3.06
N GLU A 28 10.92 6.09 4.18
CA GLU A 28 11.81 5.25 4.99
C GLU A 28 12.34 4.06 4.19
N THR A 29 11.46 3.34 3.49
CA THR A 29 11.85 2.15 2.73
C THR A 29 12.70 2.48 1.50
N ARG A 30 12.41 3.59 0.81
CA ARG A 30 13.12 3.96 -0.43
C ARG A 30 14.61 4.21 -0.21
N GLU A 31 14.99 4.74 0.94
CA GLU A 31 16.40 4.97 1.29
C GLU A 31 17.18 3.65 1.47
N GLN A 32 16.48 2.54 1.72
CA GLN A 32 17.05 1.21 1.95
C GLN A 32 17.19 0.41 0.64
N PHE A 33 17.88 0.97 -0.37
CA PHE A 33 17.98 0.35 -1.71
C PHE A 33 18.45 -1.11 -1.71
N ALA A 34 19.31 -1.51 -0.76
CA ALA A 34 19.79 -2.88 -0.63
C ALA A 34 18.67 -3.92 -0.35
N SER A 35 17.52 -3.46 0.15
CA SER A 35 16.35 -4.30 0.40
C SER A 35 15.39 -4.40 -0.79
N LEU A 36 15.60 -3.64 -1.86
CA LEU A 36 14.78 -3.72 -3.08
C LEU A 36 14.97 -5.08 -3.75
N ARG A 37 13.87 -5.79 -3.98
CA ARG A 37 13.87 -7.14 -4.58
C ARG A 37 13.30 -7.16 -5.98
N GLN A 38 12.36 -6.29 -6.28
CA GLN A 38 11.69 -6.28 -7.57
C GLN A 38 11.18 -4.89 -7.92
N VAL A 39 11.22 -4.58 -9.21
CA VAL A 39 10.54 -3.43 -9.82
C VAL A 39 9.71 -3.99 -10.97
N LEU A 40 8.42 -3.68 -10.98
CA LEU A 40 7.49 -4.03 -12.04
C LEU A 40 6.97 -2.76 -12.69
N ASP A 41 6.92 -2.75 -14.02
CA ASP A 41 6.26 -1.71 -14.80
C ASP A 41 4.74 -1.88 -14.69
N CYS A 42 4.04 -0.83 -14.26
CA CYS A 42 2.59 -0.79 -14.16
C CYS A 42 1.94 -0.12 -15.37
N GLY A 43 2.73 0.42 -16.29
CA GLY A 43 2.29 1.29 -17.39
C GLY A 43 2.39 2.78 -17.04
N SER A 44 1.79 3.61 -17.89
CA SER A 44 1.89 5.07 -17.77
C SER A 44 0.69 5.69 -17.05
N TRP A 45 0.81 6.97 -16.71
CA TRP A 45 -0.27 7.80 -16.16
C TRP A 45 -0.32 9.14 -16.87
N LYS A 46 -1.51 9.76 -16.88
CA LYS A 46 -1.73 11.12 -17.36
C LYS A 46 -2.84 11.81 -16.59
N ILE A 47 -2.50 12.93 -15.93
CA ILE A 47 -3.43 13.75 -15.15
C ILE A 47 -3.26 15.20 -15.59
N GLY A 48 -4.22 15.71 -16.37
CA GLY A 48 -4.07 17.00 -17.06
C GLY A 48 -2.92 16.95 -18.08
N GLU A 49 -1.99 17.88 -17.99
CA GLU A 49 -0.77 17.93 -18.82
C GLU A 49 0.38 17.08 -18.27
N ASN A 50 0.30 16.70 -16.98
CA ASN A 50 1.32 15.90 -16.34
C ASN A 50 1.19 14.43 -16.76
N HIS A 51 2.31 13.78 -17.01
CA HIS A 51 2.37 12.40 -17.44
C HIS A 51 3.69 11.75 -17.02
N GLY A 52 3.71 10.43 -17.03
CA GLY A 52 4.91 9.64 -16.78
C GLY A 52 4.57 8.18 -16.59
N ASP A 53 5.41 7.47 -15.83
CA ASP A 53 5.31 6.02 -15.65
C ASP A 53 5.02 5.65 -14.19
N LEU A 54 4.47 4.46 -14.01
CA LEU A 54 4.14 3.87 -12.72
C LEU A 54 4.96 2.61 -12.51
N ARG A 55 5.47 2.42 -11.30
CA ARG A 55 6.22 1.22 -10.95
C ARG A 55 5.71 0.65 -9.64
N LEU A 56 5.59 -0.68 -9.60
CA LEU A 56 5.40 -1.42 -8.36
C LEU A 56 6.77 -1.88 -7.86
N LEU A 57 7.09 -1.48 -6.65
CA LEU A 57 8.33 -1.84 -5.96
C LEU A 57 8.02 -2.87 -4.91
N ARG A 58 8.83 -3.94 -4.84
CA ARG A 58 8.82 -4.90 -3.73
C ARG A 58 10.14 -4.83 -3.00
N TYR A 59 10.07 -4.58 -1.70
CA TYR A 59 11.19 -4.59 -0.77
C TYR A 59 11.05 -5.75 0.20
N SER A 60 12.17 -6.25 0.74
CA SER A 60 12.18 -7.25 1.79
C SER A 60 12.82 -6.67 3.05
N GLN A 61 12.00 -6.40 4.06
CA GLN A 61 12.40 -5.77 5.33
C GLN A 61 11.60 -6.37 6.48
N TYR A 62 12.16 -6.32 7.70
CA TYR A 62 11.50 -6.84 8.90
C TYR A 62 11.05 -8.31 8.81
N GLY A 63 11.67 -9.11 7.92
CA GLY A 63 11.29 -10.51 7.71
C GLY A 63 10.06 -10.72 6.81
N GLN A 64 9.54 -9.65 6.18
CA GLN A 64 8.39 -9.70 5.27
C GLN A 64 8.68 -8.94 3.97
N ASP A 65 7.74 -9.01 3.03
CA ASP A 65 7.70 -8.14 1.87
C ASP A 65 6.90 -6.87 2.19
N LEU A 66 7.39 -5.74 1.68
CA LEU A 66 6.70 -4.45 1.62
C LEU A 66 6.52 -4.08 0.15
N ILE A 67 5.36 -3.54 -0.21
CA ILE A 67 5.10 -3.11 -1.60
C ILE A 67 4.68 -1.65 -1.67
N PHE A 68 5.13 -0.97 -2.71
CA PHE A 68 4.79 0.43 -2.96
C PHE A 68 4.55 0.64 -4.44
N VAL A 69 3.57 1.46 -4.79
CA VAL A 69 3.48 2.01 -6.14
C VAL A 69 4.16 3.38 -6.11
N ASP A 70 5.02 3.68 -7.07
CA ASP A 70 5.46 5.05 -7.28
C ASP A 70 5.11 5.54 -8.68
N ARG A 71 4.78 6.84 -8.76
CA ARG A 71 4.63 7.56 -10.02
C ARG A 71 5.88 8.38 -10.25
N ILE A 72 6.46 8.20 -11.42
CA ILE A 72 7.63 8.94 -11.88
C ILE A 72 7.25 9.82 -13.06
N ALA A 73 7.91 10.96 -13.17
CA ALA A 73 7.79 11.89 -14.28
C ALA A 73 9.18 12.36 -14.73
N PRO A 74 9.34 12.80 -15.98
CA PRO A 74 10.52 13.55 -16.37
C PRO A 74 10.65 14.83 -15.52
N ASP A 75 11.89 15.23 -15.25
CA ASP A 75 12.20 16.55 -14.73
C ASP A 75 11.86 17.65 -15.76
N GLU A 76 11.94 18.93 -15.34
CA GLU A 76 11.60 20.06 -16.20
C GLU A 76 12.44 20.14 -17.49
N ALA A 77 13.66 19.58 -17.46
CA ALA A 77 14.55 19.53 -18.61
C ALA A 77 14.29 18.31 -19.52
N GLY A 78 13.46 17.36 -19.08
CA GLY A 78 13.24 16.08 -19.77
C GLY A 78 14.45 15.14 -19.75
N THR A 79 15.44 15.41 -18.89
CA THR A 79 16.73 14.71 -18.89
C THR A 79 16.83 13.60 -17.86
N THR A 80 16.10 13.72 -16.76
CA THR A 80 16.09 12.72 -15.69
C THR A 80 14.67 12.39 -15.26
N TRP A 81 14.48 11.18 -14.74
CA TRP A 81 13.21 10.77 -14.15
C TRP A 81 13.26 10.98 -12.64
N ARG A 82 12.22 11.60 -12.10
CA ARG A 82 12.04 11.80 -10.66
C ARG A 82 10.77 11.12 -10.20
N VAL A 83 10.80 10.60 -8.97
CA VAL A 83 9.58 10.18 -8.28
C VAL A 83 8.84 11.42 -7.84
N GLU A 84 7.60 11.54 -8.25
CA GLU A 84 6.70 12.59 -7.78
C GLU A 84 5.97 12.19 -6.51
N GLN A 85 5.54 10.93 -6.44
CA GLN A 85 4.76 10.41 -5.32
C GLN A 85 4.98 8.90 -5.19
N GLY A 86 5.13 8.43 -3.96
CA GLY A 86 5.02 7.01 -3.60
C GLY A 86 3.75 6.76 -2.78
N TYR A 87 3.16 5.59 -2.98
CA TYR A 87 1.94 5.12 -2.34
C TYR A 87 2.24 3.82 -1.60
N GLY A 88 1.90 3.78 -0.32
CA GLY A 88 1.96 2.58 0.53
C GLY A 88 0.55 2.06 0.83
N PHE A 89 0.50 0.83 1.35
CA PHE A 89 -0.75 0.16 1.69
C PHE A 89 -0.64 -0.39 3.11
N ALA A 90 -1.42 0.15 4.04
CA ALA A 90 -1.27 -0.11 5.47
C ALA A 90 -1.42 -1.60 5.84
N GLU A 91 -2.30 -2.32 5.16
CA GLU A 91 -2.55 -3.75 5.38
C GLU A 91 -1.34 -4.61 5.02
N VAL A 92 -0.56 -4.19 4.01
CA VAL A 92 0.60 -4.93 3.51
C VAL A 92 1.90 -4.44 4.15
N ASN A 93 2.01 -3.13 4.36
CA ASN A 93 3.22 -2.48 4.84
C ASN A 93 3.23 -2.28 6.35
N ASN A 94 2.36 -2.98 7.10
CA ASN A 94 2.49 -3.07 8.53
C ASN A 94 3.70 -3.96 8.87
N ASP A 95 4.57 -3.52 9.78
CA ASP A 95 5.79 -4.23 10.19
C ASP A 95 5.56 -5.54 10.96
N HIS A 96 4.29 -5.93 11.16
CA HIS A 96 3.84 -7.20 11.71
C HIS A 96 2.87 -7.93 10.78
N ALA A 97 2.83 -7.59 9.48
CA ALA A 97 1.92 -8.26 8.54
C ALA A 97 2.40 -9.68 8.18
N GLU A 98 3.72 -9.92 8.24
CA GLU A 98 4.34 -11.24 7.94
C GLU A 98 3.95 -11.81 6.57
N LEU A 99 3.74 -10.93 5.58
CA LEU A 99 3.39 -11.31 4.22
C LEU A 99 4.63 -11.53 3.37
N SER A 100 4.61 -12.56 2.53
CA SER A 100 5.55 -12.69 1.40
C SER A 100 4.77 -12.87 0.10
N PHE A 101 5.22 -12.25 -0.99
CA PHE A 101 4.49 -12.23 -2.25
C PHE A 101 5.09 -13.15 -3.31
N ALA A 102 4.24 -14.01 -3.84
CA ALA A 102 4.38 -14.68 -5.12
C ALA A 102 3.53 -13.98 -6.21
N ARG A 103 4.01 -14.00 -7.45
CA ARG A 103 3.25 -13.56 -8.65
C ARG A 103 2.59 -12.17 -8.53
N LEU A 104 3.36 -11.16 -8.13
CA LEU A 104 2.89 -9.77 -8.22
C LEU A 104 2.64 -9.37 -9.68
N SER A 105 1.53 -8.66 -9.89
CA SER A 105 1.21 -7.96 -11.13
C SER A 105 0.76 -6.54 -10.82
N CYS A 106 0.90 -5.66 -11.81
CA CYS A 106 0.48 -4.28 -11.70
C CYS A 106 0.00 -3.80 -13.06
N SER A 107 -1.07 -3.03 -13.09
CA SER A 107 -1.58 -2.42 -14.33
C SER A 107 -2.25 -1.09 -14.05
N SER A 108 -2.04 -0.14 -14.96
CA SER A 108 -2.63 1.18 -14.98
C SER A 108 -3.73 1.25 -16.03
N ASP A 109 -4.76 2.08 -15.79
CA ASP A 109 -5.74 2.46 -16.81
C ASP A 109 -5.21 3.55 -17.77
N GLY A 110 -3.97 4.00 -17.59
CA GLY A 110 -3.37 5.10 -18.34
C GLY A 110 -3.73 6.48 -17.80
N ALA A 111 -4.53 6.57 -16.74
CA ALA A 111 -5.01 7.82 -16.16
C ALA A 111 -4.75 7.88 -14.65
N THR A 112 -5.73 7.51 -13.84
CA THR A 112 -5.73 7.74 -12.38
C THR A 112 -5.84 6.45 -11.57
N ARG A 113 -6.04 5.29 -12.21
CA ARG A 113 -6.24 4.03 -11.51
C ARG A 113 -5.11 3.07 -11.75
N VAL A 114 -4.66 2.45 -10.66
CA VAL A 114 -3.71 1.35 -10.68
C VAL A 114 -4.30 0.18 -9.93
N THR A 115 -4.25 -0.99 -10.55
CA THR A 115 -4.61 -2.25 -9.92
C THR A 115 -3.32 -3.04 -9.68
N VAL A 116 -3.07 -3.39 -8.43
CA VAL A 116 -2.02 -4.32 -8.00
C VAL A 116 -2.67 -5.62 -7.57
N GLU A 117 -2.17 -6.74 -8.04
CA GLU A 117 -2.63 -8.07 -7.63
C GLU A 117 -1.43 -8.94 -7.25
N GLY A 118 -1.64 -9.88 -6.36
CA GLY A 118 -0.58 -10.79 -5.93
C GLY A 118 -1.11 -11.97 -5.15
N LEU A 119 -0.34 -13.05 -5.14
CA LEU A 119 -0.54 -14.17 -4.23
C LEU A 119 0.36 -13.93 -3.01
N ALA A 120 -0.22 -13.76 -1.83
CA ALA A 120 0.54 -13.55 -0.61
C ALA A 120 0.45 -14.78 0.29
N GLU A 121 1.59 -15.23 0.79
CA GLU A 121 1.67 -16.23 1.86
C GLU A 121 1.73 -15.47 3.21
N ASN A 122 0.85 -15.84 4.13
CA ASN A 122 0.86 -15.32 5.50
C ASN A 122 1.64 -16.25 6.43
N GLY A 123 2.73 -15.74 7.03
CA GLY A 123 3.62 -16.51 7.90
C GLY A 123 2.95 -17.15 9.13
N HIS A 124 1.84 -16.58 9.63
CA HIS A 124 1.12 -17.12 10.78
C HIS A 124 0.24 -18.32 10.45
N GLU A 125 -0.42 -18.28 9.30
CA GLU A 125 -1.43 -19.26 8.92
C GLU A 125 -0.92 -20.30 7.91
N GLN A 126 0.25 -20.05 7.29
CA GLN A 126 0.78 -20.83 6.16
C GLN A 126 -0.29 -21.05 5.07
N SER A 127 -1.06 -20.01 4.81
CA SER A 127 -2.14 -19.99 3.82
C SER A 127 -1.83 -18.93 2.77
N ASP A 128 -2.18 -19.27 1.53
CA ASP A 128 -2.05 -18.38 0.38
C ASP A 128 -3.32 -17.54 0.22
N TRP A 129 -3.15 -16.25 -0.03
CA TRP A 129 -4.23 -15.29 -0.21
C TRP A 129 -4.05 -14.55 -1.53
N GLN A 130 -5.13 -14.46 -2.30
CA GLN A 130 -5.20 -13.54 -3.42
C GLN A 130 -5.47 -12.14 -2.87
N ILE A 131 -4.53 -11.23 -3.11
CA ILE A 131 -4.63 -9.82 -2.76
C ILE A 131 -4.92 -9.02 -4.03
N ARG A 132 -5.79 -8.03 -3.90
CA ARG A 132 -6.05 -6.99 -4.89
C ARG A 132 -6.07 -5.62 -4.22
N ILE A 133 -5.38 -4.67 -4.83
CA ILE A 133 -5.35 -3.28 -4.40
C ILE A 133 -5.72 -2.39 -5.57
N ASP A 134 -6.80 -1.63 -5.43
CA ASP A 134 -7.22 -0.63 -6.42
C ASP A 134 -6.87 0.78 -5.89
N LEU A 135 -5.80 1.36 -6.42
CA LEU A 135 -5.26 2.67 -6.03
C LEU A 135 -5.81 3.78 -6.94
N ASN A 136 -6.20 4.91 -6.34
CA ASN A 136 -6.48 6.16 -7.02
C ASN A 136 -5.27 7.13 -6.85
N LEU A 137 -4.67 7.54 -7.97
CA LEU A 137 -3.47 8.37 -8.01
C LEU A 137 -3.71 9.85 -7.68
N ASP A 138 -4.94 10.35 -7.82
CA ASP A 138 -5.25 11.75 -7.53
C ASP A 138 -5.42 11.97 -6.03
N SER A 139 -6.18 11.08 -5.37
CA SER A 139 -6.46 11.18 -3.93
C SER A 139 -5.45 10.44 -3.07
N GLY A 140 -4.69 9.50 -3.64
CA GLY A 140 -3.86 8.54 -2.89
C GLY A 140 -4.65 7.51 -2.10
N THR A 141 -5.99 7.50 -2.20
CA THR A 141 -6.83 6.50 -1.53
C THR A 141 -6.82 5.20 -2.30
N TYR A 142 -6.96 4.08 -1.60
CA TYR A 142 -7.04 2.77 -2.22
C TYR A 142 -8.14 1.91 -1.58
N ARG A 143 -8.54 0.86 -2.28
CA ARG A 143 -9.31 -0.26 -1.71
C ARG A 143 -8.39 -1.48 -1.66
N TYR A 144 -8.38 -2.15 -0.51
CA TYR A 144 -7.71 -3.42 -0.31
C TYR A 144 -8.76 -4.52 -0.20
N ASP A 145 -8.58 -5.57 -1.00
CA ASP A 145 -9.40 -6.78 -0.97
C ASP A 145 -8.45 -7.99 -0.86
N ALA A 146 -8.77 -8.92 0.03
CA ALA A 146 -8.02 -10.17 0.19
C ALA A 146 -8.98 -11.34 0.37
N SER A 147 -8.69 -12.45 -0.30
CA SER A 147 -9.43 -13.71 -0.17
C SER A 147 -8.49 -14.90 -0.19
N PRO A 148 -8.84 -16.03 0.43
CA PRO A 148 -8.07 -17.26 0.29
C PRO A 148 -7.85 -17.59 -1.20
N ALA A 149 -6.65 -18.05 -1.54
CA ALA A 149 -6.38 -18.59 -2.87
C ALA A 149 -7.00 -19.98 -3.03
N GLU A 150 -7.55 -20.27 -4.20
CA GLU A 150 -8.13 -21.58 -4.56
C GLU A 150 -7.07 -22.62 -4.95
#